data_AF-A0A1E7GT04-F1
#
_entry.id   AF-A0A1E7GT04-F1
#
_cell.length_a   1.000
_cell.length_b   1.000
_cell.length_c   1.000
_cell.angle_alpha   90.00
_cell.angle_beta   90.00
_cell.angle_gamma   90.00
#
_symmetry.space_group_name_H-M   'P 1'
#
loop_
_entity.id
_entity.type
_entity.pdbx_description
1 polymer ?
#
loop_
_entity_poly.entity_id
_entity_poly.type
_entity_poly.pdbx_seq_one_letter_code
_entity_poly.pdbx_strand_id
1 'polypeptide(L)'
;MRMLAEFFPEFTQLLDQMDDLYQDKRTIDEKTYQFICFAVSIKARSKPCVLKHFKGALDAGATTKELSYIFALVMREAAGADDCWTHDVLNDWKEIAAGNVDCGCPE
;
A
#
# COMPACT_ATOMS: atom_id res chain seq x y z
N MET A 1 -8.44 25.41 -5.30
CA MET A 1 -7.52 25.50 -4.15
C MET A 1 -7.64 24.23 -3.33
N ARG A 2 -6.53 23.73 -2.76
CA ARG A 2 -6.57 22.62 -1.79
C ARG A 2 -6.84 23.22 -0.41
N MET A 3 -7.91 22.80 0.26
CA MET A 3 -8.35 23.32 1.57
C MET A 3 -7.21 23.37 2.61
N LEU A 4 -6.35 22.36 2.66
CA LEU A 4 -5.21 22.33 3.59
C LEU A 4 -4.16 23.41 3.31
N ALA A 5 -3.91 23.76 2.05
CA ALA A 5 -2.97 24.84 1.73
C ALA A 5 -3.52 26.22 2.12
N GLU A 6 -4.84 26.35 2.24
CA GLU A 6 -5.51 27.59 2.64
C GLU A 6 -5.62 27.73 4.16
N PHE A 7 -5.99 26.66 4.86
CA PHE A 7 -6.25 26.70 6.30
C PHE A 7 -5.10 26.13 7.16
N PHE A 8 -4.15 25.40 6.56
CA PHE A 8 -3.01 24.84 7.27
C PHE A 8 -1.73 24.83 6.39
N PRO A 9 -1.29 26.01 5.91
CA PRO A 9 -0.20 26.13 4.94
C PRO A 9 1.12 25.53 5.44
N GLU A 10 1.43 25.65 6.74
CA GLU A 10 2.66 25.11 7.34
C GLU A 10 2.72 23.59 7.21
N PHE A 11 1.58 22.91 7.38
CA PHE A 11 1.50 21.46 7.21
C PHE A 11 1.77 21.05 5.77
N THR A 12 1.17 21.75 4.80
CA THR A 12 1.42 21.44 3.38
C THR A 12 2.85 21.71 2.97
N GLN A 13 3.46 22.76 3.52
CA GLN A 13 4.85 23.11 3.23
C GLN A 13 5.83 22.08 3.81
N LEU A 14 5.53 21.51 4.98
CA LEU A 14 6.30 20.41 5.55
C LEU A 14 6.20 19.13 4.72
N LEU A 15 5.05 18.85 4.11
CA LEU A 15 4.92 17.72 3.18
C LEU A 15 5.79 17.92 1.93
N ASP A 16 5.79 19.13 1.36
CA ASP A 16 6.62 19.45 0.20
C ASP A 16 8.12 19.33 0.55
N GLN A 17 8.55 19.85 1.71
CA GLN A 17 9.93 19.72 2.20
C GLN A 17 10.34 18.26 2.42
N MET A 18 9.41 17.42 2.88
CA MET A 18 9.65 15.99 3.04
C MET A 18 9.86 15.31 1.68
N ASP A 19 9.05 15.64 0.67
CA ASP A 19 9.21 15.12 -0.69
C ASP A 19 10.58 15.53 -1.28
N ASP A 20 10.98 16.80 -1.13
CA ASP A 20 12.29 17.31 -1.58
C ASP A 20 13.46 16.57 -0.90
N LEU A 21 13.37 16.38 0.43
CA LEU A 21 14.38 15.65 1.19
C LEU A 21 14.50 14.21 0.71
N TYR A 22 13.38 13.53 0.49
CA TYR A 22 13.38 12.15 0.00
C TYR A 22 13.97 12.06 -1.40
N GLN A 23 13.72 13.03 -2.27
CA GLN A 23 14.31 13.08 -3.60
C GLN A 23 15.84 13.27 -3.53
N ASP A 24 16.32 14.19 -2.69
CA ASP A 24 17.76 14.46 -2.52
C ASP A 24 18.52 13.30 -1.88
N LYS A 25 17.94 12.66 -0.85
CA LYS A 25 18.59 11.57 -0.09
C LYS A 25 18.37 10.19 -0.68
N ARG A 26 17.63 10.07 -1.77
CA ARG A 26 17.29 8.76 -2.33
C ARG A 26 18.54 8.02 -2.79
N THR A 27 18.72 6.80 -2.29
CA THR A 27 19.83 5.90 -2.66
C THR A 27 19.47 4.89 -3.74
N ILE A 28 18.21 4.89 -4.19
CA ILE A 28 17.68 4.03 -5.25
C ILE A 28 17.34 4.84 -6.49
N ASP A 29 17.33 4.19 -7.66
CA ASP A 29 16.93 4.84 -8.90
C ASP A 29 15.42 5.18 -8.93
N GLU A 30 15.04 6.01 -9.91
CA GLU A 30 13.65 6.46 -10.07
C GLU A 30 12.71 5.29 -10.32
N LYS A 31 13.11 4.33 -11.15
CA LYS A 31 12.27 3.17 -11.48
C LYS A 31 11.93 2.34 -10.23
N THR A 32 12.93 2.05 -9.40
CA THR A 32 12.79 1.29 -8.15
C THR A 32 11.92 2.05 -7.15
N TYR A 33 12.14 3.36 -7.02
CA TYR A 33 11.30 4.22 -6.18
C TYR A 33 9.83 4.16 -6.59
N GLN A 34 9.55 4.32 -7.89
CA GLN A 34 8.19 4.29 -8.41
C GLN A 34 7.54 2.91 -8.23
N PHE A 35 8.28 1.80 -8.33
CA PHE A 35 7.74 0.47 -8.01
C PHE A 35 7.31 0.34 -6.55
N ILE A 36 8.11 0.85 -5.62
CA ILE A 36 7.77 0.84 -4.18
C ILE A 36 6.53 1.70 -3.94
N CYS A 37 6.51 2.93 -4.44
CA CYS A 37 5.36 3.82 -4.26
C CYS A 37 4.09 3.28 -4.94
N PHE A 38 4.22 2.64 -6.11
CA PHE A 38 3.12 1.96 -6.78
C PHE A 38 2.56 0.84 -5.89
N ALA A 39 3.41 -0.03 -5.35
CA ALA A 39 3.01 -1.10 -4.45
C ALA A 39 2.30 -0.59 -3.18
N VAL A 40 2.88 0.42 -2.52
CA VAL A 40 2.29 1.04 -1.32
C VAL A 40 0.96 1.70 -1.65
N SER A 41 0.85 2.38 -2.80
CA SER A 41 -0.39 3.05 -3.20
C SER A 41 -1.55 2.08 -3.47
N ILE A 42 -1.26 0.88 -3.99
CA ILE A 42 -2.25 -0.20 -4.14
C ILE A 42 -2.72 -0.66 -2.76
N LYS A 43 -1.77 -0.96 -1.85
CA LYS A 43 -2.10 -1.41 -0.49
C LYS A 43 -2.92 -0.37 0.28
N ALA A 44 -2.61 0.91 0.11
CA ALA A 44 -3.34 2.04 0.68
C ALA A 44 -4.68 2.34 -0.03
N ARG A 45 -5.00 1.63 -1.13
CA ARG A 45 -6.20 1.84 -1.95
C ARG A 45 -6.36 3.28 -2.46
N SER A 46 -5.24 3.98 -2.70
CA SER A 46 -5.24 5.37 -3.15
C SER A 46 -5.21 5.45 -4.67
N LYS A 47 -6.38 5.50 -5.31
CA LYS A 47 -6.51 5.66 -6.77
C LYS A 47 -5.59 6.74 -7.38
N PRO A 48 -5.53 7.99 -6.89
CA PRO A 48 -4.67 9.00 -7.50
C PRO A 48 -3.18 8.63 -7.41
N CYS A 49 -2.74 8.05 -6.29
CA CYS A 49 -1.35 7.61 -6.13
C CYS A 49 -1.02 6.41 -7.02
N VAL A 50 -1.95 5.44 -7.16
CA VAL A 50 -1.78 4.29 -8.07
C VAL A 50 -1.54 4.77 -9.50
N LEU A 51 -2.35 5.72 -9.97
CA LEU A 51 -2.19 6.30 -11.31
C LEU A 51 -0.88 7.10 -11.45
N LYS A 52 -0.55 7.93 -10.45
CA LYS A 52 0.68 8.72 -10.42
C LYS A 52 1.92 7.83 -10.54
N HIS A 53 2.02 6.80 -9.72
CA HIS A 53 3.22 5.97 -9.63
C HIS A 53 3.30 4.93 -10.75
N PHE A 54 2.16 4.46 -11.29
CA PHE A 54 2.16 3.66 -12.51
C PHE A 54 2.75 4.46 -13.69
N LYS A 55 2.30 5.70 -13.89
CA LYS A 55 2.81 6.57 -14.95
C LYS A 55 4.26 6.97 -14.69
N GLY A 56 4.61 7.36 -13.46
CA GLY A 56 5.98 7.70 -13.07
C GLY A 56 6.97 6.56 -13.31
N ALA A 57 6.58 5.32 -13.03
CA ALA A 57 7.41 4.15 -13.35
C ALA A 57 7.64 3.99 -14.86
N LEU A 58 6.61 4.16 -15.69
CA LEU A 58 6.75 4.11 -17.15
C LEU A 58 7.68 5.22 -17.65
N ASP A 59 7.58 6.42 -17.10
CA ASP A 59 8.45 7.55 -17.44
C ASP A 59 9.90 7.32 -17.00
N ALA A 60 10.12 6.53 -15.95
CA ALA A 60 11.43 6.06 -15.51
C ALA A 60 11.95 4.84 -16.32
N GLY A 61 11.28 4.46 -17.40
CA GLY A 61 11.70 3.37 -18.28
C GLY A 61 11.23 1.98 -17.85
N ALA A 62 10.28 1.86 -16.93
CA ALA A 62 9.63 0.58 -16.65
C ALA A 62 8.75 0.14 -17.82
N THR A 63 8.55 -1.17 -17.91
CA THR A 63 7.60 -1.81 -18.80
C THR A 63 6.29 -2.14 -18.10
N THR A 64 5.20 -2.26 -18.85
CA THR A 64 3.93 -2.78 -18.34
C THR A 64 4.06 -4.22 -17.82
N LYS A 65 5.03 -4.99 -18.33
CA LYS A 65 5.34 -6.34 -17.84
C LYS A 65 5.94 -6.31 -16.42
N GLU A 66 6.91 -5.43 -16.16
CA GLU A 66 7.44 -5.23 -14.81
C GLU A 66 6.36 -4.74 -13.85
N LEU A 67 5.55 -3.75 -14.26
CA LEU A 67 4.45 -3.24 -13.43
C LEU A 67 3.38 -4.29 -13.13
N SER A 68 3.06 -5.14 -14.10
CA SER A 68 2.15 -6.29 -13.89
C SER A 68 2.70 -7.26 -12.84
N TYR A 69 4.02 -7.51 -12.83
CA TYR A 69 4.65 -8.34 -11.82
C TYR A 69 4.55 -7.72 -10.42
N ILE A 70 4.85 -6.42 -10.29
CA ILE A 70 4.71 -5.70 -9.00
C ILE A 70 3.25 -5.72 -8.52
N PHE A 71 2.28 -5.50 -9.42
CA PHE A 71 0.87 -5.57 -9.07
C PHE A 71 0.48 -6.97 -8.57
N ALA A 72 0.85 -8.03 -9.29
CA ALA A 72 0.60 -9.40 -8.88
C ALA A 72 1.25 -9.74 -7.53
N LEU A 73 2.48 -9.27 -7.30
CA LEU A 73 3.18 -9.43 -6.03
C LEU A 73 2.40 -8.80 -4.87
N VAL A 74 1.92 -7.56 -5.03
CA VAL A 74 1.12 -6.88 -4.01
C VAL A 74 -0.17 -7.65 -3.70
N MET A 75 -0.86 -8.17 -4.73
CA MET A 75 -2.05 -8.99 -4.51
C MET A 75 -1.72 -10.28 -3.75
N ARG A 76 -0.61 -10.96 -4.09
CA ARG A 76 -0.14 -12.17 -3.40
C ARG A 76 0.19 -11.90 -1.93
N GLU A 77 0.95 -10.84 -1.64
CA GLU A 77 1.31 -10.50 -0.26
C GLU A 77 0.09 -10.07 0.56
N ALA A 78 -0.87 -9.36 -0.06
CA ALA A 78 -2.11 -8.99 0.61
C ALA A 78 -2.99 -10.22 0.90
N ALA A 79 -3.10 -11.15 -0.06
CA ALA A 79 -3.87 -12.39 0.11
C ALA A 79 -3.26 -13.31 1.16
N GLY A 80 -1.92 -13.32 1.32
CA GLY A 80 -1.26 -14.10 2.38
C GLY A 80 -1.65 -13.65 3.79
N ALA A 81 -1.93 -12.34 4.00
CA ALA A 81 -2.44 -11.87 5.28
C ALA A 81 -3.84 -12.45 5.56
N ASP A 82 -4.71 -12.48 4.56
CA ASP A 82 -6.05 -13.07 4.69
C ASP A 82 -5.97 -14.60 4.87
N ASP A 83 -5.09 -15.28 4.14
CA ASP A 83 -4.89 -16.74 4.19
C ASP A 83 -4.30 -17.19 5.52
N CYS A 84 -3.17 -16.63 5.94
CA CYS A 84 -2.53 -16.97 7.20
C CYS A 84 -3.42 -16.64 8.41
N TRP A 85 -4.09 -15.48 8.40
CA TRP A 85 -5.00 -15.12 9.49
C TRP A 85 -6.24 -16.02 9.52
N THR A 86 -6.83 -16.34 8.36
CA THR A 86 -8.00 -17.24 8.30
C THR A 86 -7.64 -18.63 8.78
N HIS A 87 -6.47 -19.14 8.42
CA HIS A 87 -5.98 -20.43 8.92
C HIS A 87 -5.72 -20.41 10.42
N ASP A 88 -5.24 -19.31 10.98
CA ASP A 88 -5.05 -19.14 12.43
C ASP A 88 -6.39 -19.08 13.17
N VAL A 89 -7.34 -18.27 12.68
CA VAL A 89 -8.69 -18.12 13.26
C VAL A 89 -9.50 -19.41 13.19
N LEU A 90 -9.37 -20.17 12.10
CA LEU A 90 -10.10 -21.42 11.89
C LEU A 90 -9.29 -22.66 12.29
N ASN A 91 -8.15 -22.50 12.96
CA ASN A 91 -7.27 -23.62 13.30
C ASN A 91 -8.00 -24.68 14.15
N ASP A 92 -8.84 -24.21 15.08
CA ASP A 92 -9.67 -25.04 15.96
C ASP A 92 -11.10 -25.25 15.44
N TRP A 93 -11.31 -25.31 14.11
CA TRP A 93 -12.64 -25.37 13.51
C TRP A 93 -13.57 -26.47 14.06
N LYS A 94 -13.02 -27.57 14.59
CA LYS A 94 -13.81 -28.63 15.23
C LYS A 94 -14.44 -28.17 16.55
N GLU A 95 -13.70 -27.41 17.36
CA GLU A 95 -14.21 -26.83 18.61
C GLU A 95 -15.19 -25.69 18.32
N ILE A 96 -14.89 -24.88 17.29
CA ILE A 96 -15.82 -23.86 16.77
C ILE A 96 -17.15 -24.51 16.34
N ALA A 97 -17.09 -25.58 15.55
CA ALA A 97 -18.27 -26.32 15.09
C ALA A 97 -19.03 -27.01 16.23
N ALA A 98 -18.34 -27.40 17.31
CA ALA A 98 -18.95 -27.94 18.51
C ALA A 98 -19.57 -26.87 19.42
N GLY A 99 -19.37 -25.57 19.12
CA GLY A 99 -19.85 -24.45 19.93
C GLY A 99 -19.01 -24.18 21.19
N ASN A 100 -17.78 -24.70 21.23
CA ASN A 100 -16.90 -24.61 22.40
C ASN A 100 -15.99 -23.37 22.39
N VAL A 101 -16.02 -22.59 21.30
CA VAL A 101 -15.21 -21.38 21.14
C VAL A 101 -16.11 -20.16 21.21
N ASP A 102 -15.81 -19.26 22.14
CA ASP A 102 -16.44 -17.94 22.25
C ASP A 102 -15.84 -17.01 21.18
N CYS A 103 -16.70 -16.38 20.38
CA CYS A 103 -16.27 -15.42 19.36
C CYS A 103 -15.92 -14.04 19.93
N GLY A 104 -16.25 -13.78 21.21
CA GLY A 104 -15.95 -12.52 21.89
C GLY A 104 -16.72 -11.30 21.36
N CYS A 105 -17.72 -11.52 20.52
CA CYS A 105 -18.59 -10.45 20.01
C CYS A 105 -19.49 -9.94 21.14
N PRO A 106 -19.58 -8.62 21.38
CA PRO A 106 -20.57 -8.08 22.30
C PRO A 106 -22.00 -8.34 21.77
N GLU A 107 -22.91 -8.70 22.68
CA GLU A 107 -24.36 -8.86 22.40
C GLU A 107 -25.04 -7.54 22.02
#